data_AF-A0A7S3WPN6-F1
#
_entry.id   AF-A0A7S3WPN6-F1
#
_cell.length_a   1.000
_cell.length_b   1.000
_cell.length_c   1.000
_cell.angle_alpha   90.00
_cell.angle_beta   90.00
_cell.angle_gamma   90.00
#
_symmetry.space_group_name_H-M   'P 1'
#
loop_
_entity.id
_entity.type
_entity.pdbx_description
1 polymer ?
#
loop_
_entity_poly.entity_id
_entity_poly.type
_entity_poly.pdbx_seq_one_letter_code
_entity_poly.pdbx_strand_id
1 'polypeptide(L)'
;REEGGEKGAAEARPRKVIEDPYETAAKTASGVVASGAGKTGGLYMPPYKLAQMMSGVDDKASAQYQRMTWEALKKAINGLVNKVNVSNIKAIVVDLLKQNVIRGRALLVRSLMKAQGASPNFSRIYAALLAVINTKMPEIGELLVKRAVNQFNRAYRRHDKVVCNGVVKLIAALVNQQLVHELLALQLCILLLETPTDDSVETVVTFVTECGAALAEVSPQALNSIFERLRSILHEGAIDKRVQYMIEGLYAVRKSNFADYPAVLPELDLVEAEEQITHEASLDEQLDLEETLDYFTFDPDFEANEAAYVRVRREILGDDSDSESGDDDDDDDDDDD
;
A
#
# COMPACT_ATOMS: atom_id res chain seq x y z
N ARG A 1 10.85 21.86 58.10
CA ARG A 1 9.37 21.69 58.10
C ARG A 1 8.79 22.87 57.32
N GLU A 2 8.15 22.67 56.18
CA GLU A 2 8.02 21.44 55.36
C GLU A 2 9.05 21.39 54.21
N GLU A 3 9.21 20.22 53.57
CA GLU A 3 9.90 20.05 52.29
C GLU A 3 8.85 19.97 51.18
N GLY A 4 8.87 20.92 50.24
CA GLY A 4 7.92 21.00 49.12
C GLY A 4 8.41 20.24 47.89
N GLY A 5 8.31 18.91 47.89
CA GLY A 5 8.72 18.09 46.75
C GLY A 5 7.67 18.04 45.64
N GLU A 6 7.79 18.87 44.61
CA GLU A 6 6.98 18.78 43.39
C GLU A 6 7.31 17.48 42.63
N LYS A 7 6.47 16.46 42.82
CA LYS A 7 6.45 15.28 41.96
C LYS A 7 5.83 15.70 40.62
N GLY A 8 6.66 15.87 39.60
CA GLY A 8 6.19 16.04 38.23
C GLY A 8 5.24 14.91 37.85
N ALA A 9 3.96 15.22 37.65
CA ALA A 9 2.99 14.25 37.19
C ALA A 9 3.30 13.92 35.73
N ALA A 10 3.75 12.70 35.47
CA ALA A 10 3.89 12.22 34.10
C ALA A 10 2.49 12.12 33.49
N GLU A 11 2.18 13.02 32.54
CA GLU A 11 0.93 12.97 31.80
C GLU A 11 0.83 11.63 31.05
N ALA A 12 -0.05 10.77 31.54
CA ALA A 12 -0.37 9.52 30.87
C ALA A 12 -1.08 9.87 29.56
N ARG A 13 -0.35 9.77 28.43
CA ARG A 13 -0.93 9.90 27.08
C ARG A 13 -2.21 9.08 27.03
N PRO A 14 -3.35 9.65 26.58
CA PRO A 14 -4.62 8.94 26.57
C PRO A 14 -4.47 7.68 25.74
N ARG A 15 -5.01 6.56 26.23
CA ARG A 15 -5.05 5.32 25.44
C ARG A 15 -5.88 5.59 24.19
N LYS A 16 -5.24 5.51 23.01
CA LYS A 16 -5.96 5.30 21.76
C LYS A 16 -6.79 4.04 21.94
N VAL A 17 -8.09 4.19 21.83
CA VAL A 17 -9.02 3.09 21.59
C VAL A 17 -8.94 2.82 20.08
N ILE A 18 -8.95 1.55 19.64
CA ILE A 18 -8.67 1.08 18.26
C ILE A 18 -9.98 0.61 17.60
N GLU A 19 -10.57 1.35 16.65
CA GLU A 19 -11.97 1.17 16.19
C GLU A 19 -12.36 -0.24 15.69
N ASP A 20 -13.64 -0.62 15.83
CA ASP A 20 -14.23 -1.74 15.09
C ASP A 20 -14.07 -1.44 13.58
N PRO A 21 -13.34 -2.25 12.81
CA PRO A 21 -13.01 -1.91 11.42
C PRO A 21 -14.20 -1.97 10.46
N TYR A 22 -15.30 -2.65 10.82
CA TYR A 22 -16.50 -2.73 9.99
C TYR A 22 -17.47 -1.58 10.28
N GLU A 23 -17.52 -1.12 11.53
CA GLU A 23 -18.01 0.23 11.78
C GLU A 23 -17.09 1.24 11.08
N THR A 24 -15.76 1.14 11.17
CA THR A 24 -14.82 2.12 10.57
C THR A 24 -15.11 2.34 9.08
N ALA A 25 -15.30 1.31 8.26
CA ALA A 25 -15.64 1.51 6.84
C ALA A 25 -17.05 2.11 6.61
N ALA A 26 -18.00 1.87 7.51
CA ALA A 26 -19.28 2.58 7.55
C ALA A 26 -19.19 3.96 8.25
N LYS A 27 -18.01 4.32 8.77
CA LYS A 27 -17.73 5.48 9.63
C LYS A 27 -16.53 6.32 9.15
N THR A 28 -15.89 6.00 8.04
CA THR A 28 -15.35 7.02 7.13
C THR A 28 -16.48 7.80 6.46
N ALA A 29 -17.74 7.41 6.72
CA ALA A 29 -18.95 8.24 6.67
C ALA A 29 -19.43 8.83 8.05
N SER A 30 -18.75 8.63 9.20
CA SER A 30 -18.86 9.28 10.55
C SER A 30 -18.12 8.54 11.72
N GLY A 31 -16.87 8.90 12.10
CA GLY A 31 -15.89 8.08 12.87
C GLY A 31 -15.95 7.87 14.42
N VAL A 32 -15.05 6.98 14.91
CA VAL A 32 -14.34 6.91 16.23
C VAL A 32 -14.78 5.84 17.32
N VAL A 33 -14.07 4.67 17.40
CA VAL A 33 -13.76 3.62 18.49
C VAL A 33 -14.69 2.37 18.86
N ALA A 34 -14.29 1.12 19.32
CA ALA A 34 -13.00 0.29 19.40
C ALA A 34 -12.87 -1.14 20.09
N SER A 35 -11.96 -2.06 19.61
CA SER A 35 -11.04 -3.00 20.40
C SER A 35 -9.84 -3.76 19.68
N GLY A 36 -9.82 -5.12 19.47
CA GLY A 36 -8.69 -5.98 18.93
C GLY A 36 -7.68 -6.63 19.96
N ALA A 37 -6.67 -7.53 19.71
CA ALA A 37 -6.23 -8.46 18.60
C ALA A 37 -5.08 -9.49 19.05
N GLY A 38 -4.67 -10.57 18.29
CA GLY A 38 -3.57 -11.54 18.67
C GLY A 38 -3.24 -12.81 17.78
N LYS A 39 -1.94 -13.16 17.55
CA LYS A 39 -1.36 -13.94 16.38
C LYS A 39 -1.28 -15.49 16.38
N THR A 40 -1.36 -16.14 15.18
CA THR A 40 -0.36 -17.11 14.57
C THR A 40 -0.79 -17.65 13.17
N GLY A 41 0.16 -17.98 12.25
CA GLY A 41 -0.14 -18.35 10.83
C GLY A 41 0.13 -19.82 10.42
N GLY A 42 -0.42 -20.27 9.27
CA GLY A 42 -0.48 -21.70 8.87
C GLY A 42 0.18 -22.12 7.54
N LEU A 43 0.06 -23.43 7.27
CA LEU A 43 0.60 -24.19 6.11
C LEU A 43 -0.36 -24.15 4.90
N TYR A 44 0.16 -24.24 3.67
CA TYR A 44 -0.64 -24.17 2.44
C TYR A 44 -1.59 -25.36 2.24
N MET A 45 -2.83 -25.08 1.81
CA MET A 45 -3.86 -26.08 1.46
C MET A 45 -4.42 -25.82 0.04
N PRO A 46 -4.69 -26.87 -0.77
CA PRO A 46 -5.39 -26.75 -2.07
C PRO A 46 -6.85 -26.27 -1.93
N PRO A 47 -7.44 -25.58 -2.93
CA PRO A 47 -8.77 -24.97 -2.80
C PRO A 47 -9.89 -26.00 -2.62
N TYR A 48 -9.98 -27.00 -3.50
CA TYR A 48 -10.97 -28.09 -3.43
C TYR A 48 -10.96 -28.79 -2.07
N LYS A 49 -9.76 -29.07 -1.54
CA LYS A 49 -9.60 -29.72 -0.22
C LYS A 49 -10.03 -28.83 0.94
N LEU A 50 -9.99 -27.50 0.78
CA LEU A 50 -10.53 -26.56 1.74
C LEU A 50 -12.06 -26.50 1.68
N ALA A 51 -12.64 -26.47 0.47
CA ALA A 51 -14.09 -26.52 0.26
C ALA A 51 -14.71 -27.81 0.82
N GLN A 52 -14.09 -28.97 0.54
CA GLN A 52 -14.48 -30.28 1.08
C GLN A 52 -14.31 -30.40 2.60
N MET A 53 -13.49 -29.55 3.23
CA MET A 53 -13.44 -29.42 4.69
C MET A 53 -14.46 -28.40 5.23
N MET A 54 -14.85 -27.39 4.47
CA MET A 54 -15.86 -26.40 4.86
C MET A 54 -17.28 -26.94 4.82
N SER A 55 -17.60 -27.88 3.91
CA SER A 55 -18.92 -28.51 3.80
C SER A 55 -19.30 -29.44 4.97
N GLY A 56 -18.37 -29.69 5.91
CA GLY A 56 -18.59 -30.50 7.12
C GLY A 56 -18.40 -29.73 8.44
N VAL A 57 -18.44 -28.40 8.43
CA VAL A 57 -18.29 -27.56 9.64
C VAL A 57 -19.54 -26.70 9.84
N ASP A 58 -20.46 -27.18 10.69
CA ASP A 58 -21.70 -26.47 11.02
C ASP A 58 -21.45 -25.17 11.81
N ASP A 59 -20.40 -25.14 12.65
CA ASP A 59 -20.05 -23.97 13.47
C ASP A 59 -19.14 -23.00 12.70
N LYS A 60 -19.77 -22.03 12.04
CA LYS A 60 -19.12 -20.91 11.34
C LYS A 60 -18.46 -19.90 12.27
N ALA A 61 -18.89 -19.80 13.53
CA ALA A 61 -18.24 -18.96 14.52
C ALA A 61 -16.93 -19.58 15.04
N SER A 62 -16.74 -20.89 14.90
CA SER A 62 -15.58 -21.62 15.43
C SER A 62 -14.22 -21.05 14.99
N ALA A 63 -13.27 -21.03 15.93
CA ALA A 63 -11.88 -20.60 15.66
C ALA A 63 -11.17 -21.43 14.57
N GLN A 64 -11.66 -22.64 14.28
CA GLN A 64 -11.18 -23.46 13.17
C GLN A 64 -11.74 -22.95 11.83
N TYR A 65 -13.05 -22.71 11.74
CA TYR A 65 -13.67 -22.14 10.53
C TYR A 65 -13.08 -20.77 10.18
N GLN A 66 -12.98 -19.86 11.15
CA GLN A 66 -12.41 -18.53 10.93
C GLN A 66 -10.96 -18.57 10.43
N ARG A 67 -10.16 -19.55 10.91
CA ARG A 67 -8.77 -19.75 10.47
C ARG A 67 -8.71 -20.32 9.05
N MET A 68 -9.65 -21.19 8.69
CA MET A 68 -9.80 -21.72 7.33
C MET A 68 -10.21 -20.61 6.35
N THR A 69 -11.18 -19.76 6.69
CA THR A 69 -11.57 -18.60 5.84
C THR A 69 -10.45 -17.56 5.75
N TRP A 70 -9.67 -17.34 6.82
CA TRP A 70 -8.52 -16.44 6.79
C TRP A 70 -7.41 -16.88 5.85
N GLU A 71 -7.05 -18.17 5.87
CA GLU A 71 -6.06 -18.73 4.93
C GLU A 71 -6.61 -18.78 3.49
N ALA A 72 -7.93 -18.92 3.29
CA ALA A 72 -8.60 -18.75 1.99
C ALA A 72 -8.49 -17.31 1.47
N LEU A 73 -8.90 -16.32 2.28
CA LEU A 73 -8.85 -14.89 1.99
C LEU A 73 -7.41 -14.44 1.62
N LYS A 74 -6.44 -14.85 2.43
CA LYS A 74 -5.01 -14.67 2.18
C LYS A 74 -4.58 -15.27 0.85
N LYS A 75 -5.08 -16.45 0.47
CA LYS A 75 -4.76 -17.09 -0.81
C LYS A 75 -5.40 -16.37 -1.99
N ALA A 76 -6.67 -15.98 -1.90
CA ALA A 76 -7.40 -15.25 -2.94
C ALA A 76 -6.75 -13.88 -3.23
N ILE A 77 -6.51 -13.08 -2.19
CA ILE A 77 -5.82 -11.77 -2.30
C ILE A 77 -4.45 -11.90 -2.97
N ASN A 78 -3.62 -12.87 -2.55
CA ASN A 78 -2.32 -13.10 -3.19
C ASN A 78 -2.44 -13.58 -4.65
N GLY A 79 -3.47 -14.36 -4.98
CA GLY A 79 -3.75 -14.79 -6.36
C GLY A 79 -4.12 -13.61 -7.26
N LEU A 80 -4.98 -12.71 -6.79
CA LEU A 80 -5.42 -11.51 -7.52
C LEU A 80 -4.27 -10.52 -7.73
N VAL A 81 -3.51 -10.20 -6.68
CA VAL A 81 -2.35 -9.28 -6.76
C VAL A 81 -1.24 -9.82 -7.67
N ASN A 82 -1.05 -11.13 -7.76
CA ASN A 82 -0.09 -11.73 -8.68
C ASN A 82 -0.59 -11.79 -10.15
N LYS A 83 -1.91 -11.66 -10.39
CA LYS A 83 -2.52 -11.66 -11.73
C LYS A 83 -2.70 -10.25 -12.31
N VAL A 84 -2.63 -9.19 -11.49
CA VAL A 84 -2.96 -7.83 -11.92
C VAL A 84 -2.00 -7.28 -12.97
N ASN A 85 -2.56 -6.70 -14.02
CA ASN A 85 -1.85 -6.01 -15.09
C ASN A 85 -2.77 -4.93 -15.71
N VAL A 86 -2.25 -4.16 -16.66
CA VAL A 86 -2.95 -3.01 -17.26
C VAL A 86 -4.29 -3.37 -17.90
N SER A 87 -4.42 -4.54 -18.55
CA SER A 87 -5.65 -4.89 -19.27
C SER A 87 -6.72 -5.55 -18.39
N ASN A 88 -6.37 -6.13 -17.23
CA ASN A 88 -7.34 -6.78 -16.33
C ASN A 88 -7.60 -6.04 -15.02
N ILE A 89 -6.92 -4.92 -14.74
CA ILE A 89 -6.99 -4.21 -13.45
C ILE A 89 -8.43 -3.89 -12.99
N LYS A 90 -9.33 -3.50 -13.91
CA LYS A 90 -10.74 -3.21 -13.59
C LYS A 90 -11.52 -4.45 -13.11
N ALA A 91 -11.27 -5.62 -13.69
CA ALA A 91 -11.85 -6.89 -13.22
C ALA A 91 -11.23 -7.33 -11.88
N ILE A 92 -9.90 -7.20 -11.73
CA ILE A 92 -9.20 -7.52 -10.49
C ILE A 92 -9.69 -6.65 -9.31
N VAL A 93 -10.03 -5.38 -9.53
CA VAL A 93 -10.67 -4.53 -8.51
C VAL A 93 -11.99 -5.16 -8.04
N VAL A 94 -12.87 -5.54 -8.96
CA VAL A 94 -14.19 -6.13 -8.63
C VAL A 94 -14.02 -7.45 -7.89
N ASP A 95 -13.18 -8.36 -8.37
CA ASP A 95 -12.94 -9.65 -7.71
C ASP A 95 -12.24 -9.52 -6.35
N LEU A 96 -11.43 -8.47 -6.16
CA LEU A 96 -10.82 -8.15 -4.88
C LEU A 96 -11.83 -7.55 -3.89
N LEU A 97 -12.78 -6.73 -4.37
CA LEU A 97 -13.91 -6.24 -3.57
C LEU A 97 -14.93 -7.34 -3.24
N LYS A 98 -15.01 -8.43 -4.03
CA LYS A 98 -15.76 -9.64 -3.64
C LYS A 98 -15.19 -10.30 -2.38
N GLN A 99 -13.87 -10.15 -2.11
CA GLN A 99 -13.19 -10.64 -0.90
C GLN A 99 -13.32 -9.64 0.25
N ASN A 100 -13.36 -10.10 1.51
CA ASN A 100 -13.38 -9.20 2.68
C ASN A 100 -12.01 -8.52 2.91
N VAL A 101 -11.76 -7.43 2.16
CA VAL A 101 -10.51 -6.66 2.24
C VAL A 101 -10.43 -5.74 3.46
N ILE A 102 -11.52 -5.50 4.19
CA ILE A 102 -11.48 -4.80 5.50
C ILE A 102 -10.80 -5.70 6.54
N ARG A 103 -11.26 -6.95 6.65
CA ARG A 103 -10.62 -8.04 7.41
C ARG A 103 -9.22 -8.30 6.88
N GLY A 104 -9.10 -8.35 5.56
CA GLY A 104 -7.87 -8.67 4.83
C GLY A 104 -6.88 -7.53 4.63
N ARG A 105 -7.07 -6.32 5.21
CA ARG A 105 -6.30 -5.12 4.81
C ARG A 105 -4.78 -5.32 4.89
N ALA A 106 -4.30 -5.87 6.00
CA ALA A 106 -2.88 -6.15 6.18
C ALA A 106 -2.37 -7.26 5.25
N LEU A 107 -3.22 -8.23 4.87
CA LEU A 107 -2.89 -9.26 3.87
C LEU A 107 -2.74 -8.65 2.47
N LEU A 108 -3.65 -7.76 2.07
CA LEU A 108 -3.60 -7.03 0.80
C LEU A 108 -2.37 -6.13 0.72
N VAL A 109 -2.15 -5.28 1.72
CA VAL A 109 -0.96 -4.42 1.78
C VAL A 109 0.33 -5.24 1.78
N ARG A 110 0.39 -6.33 2.55
CA ARG A 110 1.52 -7.28 2.55
C ARG A 110 1.70 -7.97 1.20
N SER A 111 0.63 -8.21 0.44
CA SER A 111 0.70 -8.82 -0.89
C SER A 111 1.25 -7.83 -1.90
N LEU A 112 0.67 -6.62 -1.98
CA LEU A 112 1.10 -5.53 -2.86
C LEU A 112 2.58 -5.19 -2.65
N MET A 113 3.01 -4.99 -1.41
CA MET A 113 4.40 -4.66 -1.08
C MET A 113 5.38 -5.82 -1.39
N LYS A 114 4.95 -7.08 -1.32
CA LYS A 114 5.77 -8.23 -1.72
C LYS A 114 5.88 -8.36 -3.23
N ALA A 115 4.78 -8.22 -3.95
CA ALA A 115 4.75 -8.28 -5.41
C ALA A 115 5.56 -7.12 -6.02
N GLN A 116 5.41 -5.91 -5.46
CA GLN A 116 6.24 -4.76 -5.82
C GLN A 116 7.71 -4.97 -5.46
N GLY A 117 8.02 -5.49 -4.27
CA GLY A 117 9.40 -5.73 -3.86
C GLY A 117 10.12 -6.80 -4.70
N ALA A 118 9.38 -7.74 -5.28
CA ALA A 118 9.88 -8.71 -6.26
C ALA A 118 9.99 -8.13 -7.68
N SER A 119 9.04 -7.25 -8.06
CA SER A 119 8.92 -6.69 -9.41
C SER A 119 8.68 -5.16 -9.40
N PRO A 120 9.68 -4.32 -9.05
CA PRO A 120 9.49 -2.88 -8.87
C PRO A 120 9.02 -2.12 -10.11
N ASN A 121 9.17 -2.69 -11.32
CA ASN A 121 8.70 -2.07 -12.56
C ASN A 121 7.17 -2.04 -12.68
N PHE A 122 6.43 -2.86 -11.91
CA PHE A 122 4.96 -2.83 -11.87
C PHE A 122 4.40 -1.90 -10.78
N SER A 123 5.24 -1.08 -10.12
CA SER A 123 4.81 -0.15 -9.05
C SER A 123 3.60 0.72 -9.45
N ARG A 124 3.56 1.19 -10.71
CA ARG A 124 2.46 2.00 -11.25
C ARG A 124 1.12 1.25 -11.26
N ILE A 125 1.14 -0.07 -11.54
CA ILE A 125 -0.06 -0.93 -11.56
C ILE A 125 -0.54 -1.20 -10.13
N TYR A 126 0.39 -1.48 -9.20
CA TYR A 126 0.03 -1.68 -7.79
C TYR A 126 -0.50 -0.40 -7.12
N ALA A 127 0.04 0.77 -7.50
CA ALA A 127 -0.49 2.05 -7.05
C ALA A 127 -1.88 2.35 -7.65
N ALA A 128 -2.10 2.09 -8.95
CA ALA A 128 -3.42 2.24 -9.58
C ALA A 128 -4.49 1.33 -8.94
N LEU A 129 -4.14 0.07 -8.66
CA LEU A 129 -5.02 -0.88 -7.97
C LEU A 129 -5.36 -0.38 -6.55
N LEU A 130 -4.37 0.16 -5.83
CA LEU A 130 -4.60 0.75 -4.51
C LEU A 130 -5.45 2.02 -4.59
N ALA A 131 -5.26 2.88 -5.59
CA ALA A 131 -5.98 4.13 -5.76
C ALA A 131 -7.50 3.90 -5.79
N VAL A 132 -7.96 2.95 -6.60
CA VAL A 132 -9.39 2.62 -6.71
C VAL A 132 -9.95 2.10 -5.38
N ILE A 133 -9.23 1.21 -4.68
CA ILE A 133 -9.64 0.66 -3.37
C ILE A 133 -9.69 1.77 -2.31
N ASN A 134 -8.71 2.67 -2.33
CA ASN A 134 -8.54 3.76 -1.38
C ASN A 134 -9.71 4.77 -1.43
N THR A 135 -10.39 4.92 -2.57
CA THR A 135 -11.61 5.76 -2.66
C THR A 135 -12.75 5.30 -1.74
N LYS A 136 -12.82 4.00 -1.41
CA LYS A 136 -13.89 3.40 -0.60
C LYS A 136 -13.39 2.85 0.75
N MET A 137 -12.09 2.61 0.90
CA MET A 137 -11.44 2.04 2.09
C MET A 137 -10.07 2.69 2.32
N PRO A 138 -10.02 3.99 2.70
CA PRO A 138 -8.78 4.77 2.75
C PRO A 138 -7.78 4.27 3.79
N GLU A 139 -8.23 3.53 4.80
CA GLU A 139 -7.38 2.89 5.82
C GLU A 139 -6.42 1.87 5.21
N ILE A 140 -6.79 1.27 4.06
CA ILE A 140 -5.93 0.35 3.31
C ILE A 140 -4.80 1.11 2.59
N GLY A 141 -5.10 2.30 2.05
CA GLY A 141 -4.11 3.19 1.46
C GLY A 141 -3.14 3.74 2.51
N GLU A 142 -3.68 4.26 3.62
CA GLU A 142 -2.93 4.79 4.75
C GLU A 142 -1.96 3.74 5.31
N LEU A 143 -2.43 2.50 5.50
CA LEU A 143 -1.60 1.38 5.99
C LEU A 143 -0.47 1.00 5.02
N LEU A 144 -0.68 1.09 3.70
CA LEU A 144 0.38 0.87 2.73
C LEU A 144 1.40 2.00 2.72
N VAL A 145 0.97 3.26 2.77
CA VAL A 145 1.85 4.43 2.88
C VAL A 145 2.72 4.31 4.14
N LYS A 146 2.11 4.06 5.30
CA LYS A 146 2.81 3.84 6.59
C LYS A 146 3.86 2.72 6.49
N ARG A 147 3.48 1.57 5.93
CA ARG A 147 4.39 0.43 5.77
C ARG A 147 5.51 0.70 4.76
N ALA A 148 5.24 1.42 3.66
CA ALA A 148 6.23 1.81 2.66
C ALA A 148 7.27 2.80 3.24
N VAL A 149 6.83 3.85 3.94
CA VAL A 149 7.72 4.80 4.62
C VAL A 149 8.61 4.11 5.65
N ASN A 150 8.05 3.20 6.47
CA ASN A 150 8.86 2.39 7.37
C ASN A 150 9.84 1.46 6.64
N GLN A 151 9.47 0.88 5.49
CA GLN A 151 10.39 0.05 4.71
C GLN A 151 11.56 0.87 4.14
N PHE A 152 11.29 2.06 3.59
CA PHE A 152 12.32 3.01 3.14
C PHE A 152 13.25 3.38 4.30
N ASN A 153 12.70 3.84 5.42
CA ASN A 153 13.44 4.20 6.62
C ASN A 153 14.34 3.07 7.13
N ARG A 154 13.87 1.82 7.08
CA ARG A 154 14.65 0.64 7.49
C ARG A 154 15.72 0.25 6.46
N ALA A 155 15.48 0.45 5.17
CA ALA A 155 16.48 0.21 4.13
C ALA A 155 17.60 1.25 4.16
N TYR A 156 17.24 2.54 4.21
CA TYR A 156 18.16 3.67 4.27
C TYR A 156 19.11 3.58 5.48
N ARG A 157 18.56 3.38 6.70
CA ARG A 157 19.35 3.20 7.94
C ARG A 157 20.20 1.91 7.98
N ARG A 158 20.08 1.04 6.98
CA ARG A 158 20.90 -0.19 6.81
C ARG A 158 21.83 -0.11 5.59
N HIS A 159 21.78 0.98 4.82
CA HIS A 159 22.43 1.13 3.53
C HIS A 159 22.04 0.02 2.52
N ASP A 160 20.82 -0.50 2.63
CA ASP A 160 20.26 -1.50 1.71
C ASP A 160 19.77 -0.80 0.44
N LYS A 161 20.71 -0.51 -0.47
CA LYS A 161 20.44 0.18 -1.74
C LYS A 161 19.39 -0.50 -2.60
N VAL A 162 19.36 -1.84 -2.62
CA VAL A 162 18.45 -2.62 -3.47
C VAL A 162 17.01 -2.46 -2.98
N VAL A 163 16.77 -2.62 -1.68
CA VAL A 163 15.44 -2.38 -1.10
C VAL A 163 15.09 -0.89 -1.15
N CYS A 164 16.04 0.01 -0.96
CA CYS A 164 15.81 1.46 -1.07
C CYS A 164 15.32 1.84 -2.48
N ASN A 165 16.05 1.46 -3.53
CA ASN A 165 15.67 1.71 -4.93
C ASN A 165 14.32 1.05 -5.29
N GLY A 166 14.00 -0.11 -4.70
CA GLY A 166 12.68 -0.73 -4.81
C GLY A 166 11.57 0.11 -4.18
N VAL A 167 11.74 0.57 -2.94
CA VAL A 167 10.70 1.31 -2.21
C VAL A 167 10.50 2.73 -2.75
N VAL A 168 11.55 3.43 -3.20
CA VAL A 168 11.35 4.76 -3.80
C VAL A 168 10.53 4.70 -5.10
N LYS A 169 10.65 3.62 -5.89
CA LYS A 169 9.76 3.38 -7.05
C LYS A 169 8.30 3.16 -6.65
N LEU A 170 8.03 2.54 -5.50
CA LEU A 170 6.67 2.46 -4.94
C LEU A 170 6.18 3.84 -4.51
N ILE A 171 6.96 4.57 -3.70
CA ILE A 171 6.58 5.91 -3.22
C ILE A 171 6.32 6.86 -4.40
N ALA A 172 7.15 6.82 -5.46
CA ALA A 172 6.94 7.61 -6.67
C ALA A 172 5.60 7.29 -7.36
N ALA A 173 5.25 6.00 -7.46
CA ALA A 173 3.98 5.57 -8.02
C ALA A 173 2.76 5.98 -7.15
N LEU A 174 2.92 6.01 -5.83
CA LEU A 174 1.88 6.50 -4.90
C LEU A 174 1.69 8.02 -5.02
N VAL A 175 2.77 8.80 -5.14
CA VAL A 175 2.72 10.26 -5.36
C VAL A 175 2.04 10.57 -6.70
N ASN A 176 2.39 9.84 -7.76
CA ASN A 176 1.77 10.05 -9.07
C ASN A 176 0.26 9.77 -9.07
N GLN A 177 -0.20 8.77 -8.31
CA GLN A 177 -1.61 8.41 -8.15
C GLN A 177 -2.31 9.19 -7.01
N GLN A 178 -1.72 10.30 -6.54
CA GLN A 178 -2.22 11.15 -5.46
C GLN A 178 -2.60 10.42 -4.15
N LEU A 179 -2.03 9.23 -3.94
CA LEU A 179 -2.22 8.42 -2.72
C LEU A 179 -1.45 8.96 -1.53
N VAL A 180 -0.40 9.76 -1.76
CA VAL A 180 0.38 10.40 -0.70
C VAL A 180 0.83 11.79 -1.13
N HIS A 181 0.68 12.77 -0.23
CA HIS A 181 0.99 14.18 -0.48
C HIS A 181 2.48 14.34 -0.85
N GLU A 182 2.79 15.16 -1.85
CA GLU A 182 4.14 15.28 -2.40
C GLU A 182 5.18 15.79 -1.38
N LEU A 183 4.76 16.34 -0.24
CA LEU A 183 5.63 16.67 0.88
C LEU A 183 6.52 15.48 1.28
N LEU A 184 6.02 14.24 1.21
CA LEU A 184 6.83 13.03 1.45
C LEU A 184 7.94 12.87 0.40
N ALA A 185 7.65 13.15 -0.88
CA ALA A 185 8.63 13.11 -1.96
C ALA A 185 9.70 14.20 -1.80
N LEU A 186 9.31 15.38 -1.33
CA LEU A 186 10.23 16.48 -1.05
C LEU A 186 11.14 16.15 0.16
N GLN A 187 10.58 15.62 1.25
CA GLN A 187 11.36 15.12 2.40
C GLN A 187 12.37 14.05 1.97
N LEU A 188 11.95 13.10 1.13
CA LEU A 188 12.80 12.02 0.63
C LEU A 188 13.95 12.54 -0.24
N CYS A 189 13.68 13.52 -1.12
CA CYS A 189 14.73 14.20 -1.88
C CYS A 189 15.71 14.98 -0.98
N ILE A 190 15.21 15.65 0.06
CA ILE A 190 16.05 16.42 0.99
C ILE A 190 16.99 15.48 1.76
N LEU A 191 16.47 14.42 2.38
CA LEU A 191 17.25 13.45 3.16
C LEU A 191 18.38 12.80 2.33
N LEU A 192 18.12 12.48 1.06
CA LEU A 192 19.11 11.86 0.18
C LEU A 192 20.14 12.85 -0.40
N LEU A 193 19.86 14.16 -0.41
CA LEU A 193 20.76 15.21 -0.92
C LEU A 193 21.42 16.08 0.17
N GLU A 194 21.11 15.84 1.45
CA GLU A 194 21.76 16.49 2.59
C GLU A 194 23.27 16.16 2.61
N THR A 195 23.60 14.89 2.81
CA THR A 195 24.96 14.34 2.65
C THR A 195 25.02 13.48 1.38
N PRO A 196 25.31 14.05 0.19
CA PRO A 196 25.23 13.33 -1.07
C PRO A 196 26.33 12.27 -1.19
N THR A 197 25.94 11.08 -1.61
CA THR A 197 26.84 9.98 -2.00
C THR A 197 26.43 9.46 -3.37
N ASP A 198 27.30 8.66 -4.01
CA ASP A 198 27.00 8.05 -5.31
C ASP A 198 25.70 7.24 -5.29
N ASP A 199 25.43 6.55 -4.19
CA ASP A 199 24.22 5.77 -3.98
C ASP A 199 23.00 6.66 -3.69
N SER A 200 23.11 7.69 -2.85
CA SER A 200 21.96 8.54 -2.51
C SER A 200 21.51 9.40 -3.70
N VAL A 201 22.47 9.90 -4.48
CA VAL A 201 22.20 10.68 -5.70
C VAL A 201 21.63 9.79 -6.80
N GLU A 202 22.08 8.54 -6.96
CA GLU A 202 21.45 7.56 -7.85
C GLU A 202 19.99 7.25 -7.46
N THR A 203 19.72 7.06 -6.17
CA THR A 203 18.36 6.86 -5.65
C THR A 203 17.47 8.08 -5.94
N VAL A 204 17.98 9.30 -5.75
CA VAL A 204 17.25 10.55 -6.10
C VAL A 204 16.99 10.66 -7.58
N VAL A 205 17.98 10.40 -8.44
CA VAL A 205 17.79 10.43 -9.89
C VAL A 205 16.71 9.43 -10.31
N THR A 206 16.74 8.22 -9.77
CA THR A 206 15.71 7.19 -10.01
C THR A 206 14.32 7.67 -9.57
N PHE A 207 14.22 8.24 -8.37
CA PHE A 207 12.96 8.70 -7.78
C PHE A 207 12.36 9.89 -8.54
N VAL A 208 13.15 10.92 -8.84
CA VAL A 208 12.71 12.12 -9.55
C VAL A 208 12.46 11.83 -11.04
N THR A 209 13.06 10.79 -11.62
CA THR A 209 12.67 10.31 -12.96
C THR A 209 11.24 9.75 -12.96
N GLU A 210 10.84 9.01 -11.91
CA GLU A 210 9.53 8.33 -11.86
C GLU A 210 8.37 9.26 -11.43
N CYS A 211 8.61 10.25 -10.56
CA CYS A 211 7.57 11.18 -10.07
C CYS A 211 7.78 12.67 -10.42
N GLY A 212 8.85 13.00 -11.15
CA GLY A 212 9.16 14.40 -11.50
C GLY A 212 8.11 15.09 -12.34
N ALA A 213 7.30 14.34 -13.11
CA ALA A 213 6.13 14.85 -13.81
C ALA A 213 5.09 15.43 -12.84
N ALA A 214 4.64 14.64 -11.85
CA ALA A 214 3.69 15.10 -10.84
C ALA A 214 4.25 16.28 -10.03
N LEU A 215 5.52 16.20 -9.62
CA LEU A 215 6.19 17.29 -8.89
C LEU A 215 6.34 18.58 -9.72
N ALA A 216 6.38 18.50 -11.05
CA ALA A 216 6.43 19.68 -11.92
C ALA A 216 5.07 20.38 -12.04
N GLU A 217 3.98 19.65 -11.83
CA GLU A 217 2.62 20.17 -11.82
C GLU A 217 2.24 20.76 -10.46
N VAL A 218 2.32 19.96 -9.39
CA VAL A 218 1.83 20.37 -8.05
C VAL A 218 2.81 21.27 -7.29
N SER A 219 4.12 21.03 -7.40
CA SER A 219 5.16 21.68 -6.59
C SER A 219 6.41 22.12 -7.41
N PRO A 220 6.26 22.84 -8.54
CA PRO A 220 7.37 23.17 -9.45
C PRO A 220 8.52 23.95 -8.79
N GLN A 221 8.23 24.77 -7.77
CA GLN A 221 9.26 25.52 -7.04
C GLN A 221 10.18 24.59 -6.23
N ALA A 222 9.62 23.58 -5.56
CA ALA A 222 10.40 22.61 -4.81
C ALA A 222 11.17 21.66 -5.74
N LEU A 223 10.58 21.26 -6.88
CA LEU A 223 11.30 20.53 -7.92
C LEU A 223 12.50 21.34 -8.46
N ASN A 224 12.35 22.66 -8.65
CA ASN A 224 13.47 23.53 -9.02
C ASN A 224 14.61 23.49 -7.99
N SER A 225 14.31 23.54 -6.70
CA SER A 225 15.32 23.43 -5.62
C SER A 225 16.09 22.10 -5.65
N ILE A 226 15.41 20.99 -5.94
CA ILE A 226 16.05 19.66 -6.08
C ILE A 226 17.06 19.67 -7.24
N PHE A 227 16.68 20.19 -8.41
CA PHE A 227 17.58 20.29 -9.57
C PHE A 227 18.77 21.25 -9.32
N GLU A 228 18.57 22.32 -8.53
CA GLU A 228 19.67 23.23 -8.15
C GLU A 228 20.66 22.58 -7.19
N ARG A 229 20.19 21.78 -6.22
CA ARG A 229 21.07 20.97 -5.36
C ARG A 229 21.86 19.94 -6.17
N LEU A 230 21.22 19.25 -7.14
CA LEU A 230 21.90 18.33 -8.05
C LEU A 230 22.97 19.04 -8.92
N ARG A 231 22.73 20.28 -9.36
CA ARG A 231 23.74 21.08 -10.07
C ARG A 231 24.91 21.47 -9.16
N SER A 232 24.62 21.81 -7.92
CA SER A 232 25.65 22.12 -6.91
C SER A 232 26.58 20.92 -6.70
N ILE A 233 26.02 19.73 -6.53
CA ILE A 233 26.76 18.46 -6.40
C ILE A 233 27.62 18.16 -7.64
N LEU A 234 27.10 18.43 -8.85
CA LEU A 234 27.84 18.29 -10.10
C LEU A 234 29.03 19.27 -10.20
N HIS A 235 28.89 20.49 -9.67
CA HIS A 235 29.97 21.48 -9.58
C HIS A 235 30.97 21.20 -8.44
N GLU A 236 30.51 20.61 -7.33
CA GLU A 236 31.35 20.16 -6.20
C GLU A 236 32.32 19.04 -6.65
N GLY A 237 31.93 18.23 -7.65
CA GLY A 237 32.81 17.26 -8.32
C GLY A 237 33.19 16.04 -7.48
N ALA A 238 32.57 15.87 -6.30
CA ALA A 238 32.89 14.82 -5.35
C ALA A 238 32.25 13.44 -5.65
N ILE A 239 31.33 13.38 -6.62
CA ILE A 239 30.60 12.17 -7.04
C ILE A 239 31.24 11.46 -8.25
N ASP A 240 31.00 10.16 -8.39
CA ASP A 240 31.50 9.32 -9.48
C ASP A 240 31.00 9.80 -10.86
N LYS A 241 31.78 9.56 -11.91
CA LYS A 241 31.48 10.05 -13.26
C LYS A 241 30.22 9.45 -13.89
N ARG A 242 29.83 8.23 -13.51
CA ARG A 242 28.56 7.60 -13.90
C ARG A 242 27.38 8.26 -13.18
N VAL A 243 27.53 8.69 -11.93
CA VAL A 243 26.51 9.49 -11.21
C VAL A 243 26.35 10.87 -11.85
N GLN A 244 27.45 11.50 -12.27
CA GLN A 244 27.39 12.73 -13.08
C GLN A 244 26.56 12.53 -14.36
N TYR A 245 26.81 11.45 -15.12
CA TYR A 245 25.98 11.10 -16.29
C TYR A 245 24.51 10.81 -15.96
N MET A 246 24.20 10.27 -14.77
CA MET A 246 22.82 10.07 -14.33
C MET A 246 22.10 11.40 -14.02
N ILE A 247 22.81 12.38 -13.43
CA ILE A 247 22.28 13.75 -13.28
C ILE A 247 22.03 14.40 -14.65
N GLU A 248 22.97 14.28 -15.60
CA GLU A 248 22.80 14.79 -16.97
C GLU A 248 21.59 14.14 -17.68
N GLY A 249 21.38 12.83 -17.49
CA GLY A 249 20.22 12.11 -17.99
C GLY A 249 18.90 12.65 -17.41
N LEU A 250 18.83 12.90 -16.11
CA LEU A 250 17.65 13.51 -15.47
C LEU A 250 17.38 14.93 -16.00
N TYR A 251 18.43 15.71 -16.27
CA TYR A 251 18.30 17.02 -16.92
C TYR A 251 17.75 16.92 -18.35
N ALA A 252 18.06 15.84 -19.09
CA ALA A 252 17.45 15.58 -20.40
C ALA A 252 15.96 15.20 -20.27
N VAL A 253 15.59 14.33 -19.33
CA VAL A 253 14.19 13.97 -19.04
C VAL A 253 13.36 15.20 -18.61
N ARG A 254 13.92 16.06 -17.76
CA ARG A 254 13.28 17.35 -17.42
C ARG A 254 13.12 18.25 -18.64
N LYS A 255 14.09 18.26 -19.57
CA LYS A 255 14.04 19.09 -20.79
C LYS A 255 12.99 18.60 -21.80
N SER A 256 12.63 17.31 -21.80
CA SER A 256 11.46 16.77 -22.52
C SER A 256 10.16 16.87 -21.70
N ASN A 257 10.13 17.65 -20.61
CA ASN A 257 8.99 17.76 -19.68
C ASN A 257 8.45 16.41 -19.19
N PHE A 258 9.36 15.44 -18.95
CA PHE A 258 9.02 14.08 -18.53
C PHE A 258 8.11 13.31 -19.51
N ALA A 259 8.17 13.60 -20.82
CA ALA A 259 7.31 12.96 -21.83
C ALA A 259 7.37 11.42 -21.83
N ASP A 260 8.54 10.82 -21.58
CA ASP A 260 8.73 9.37 -21.48
C ASP A 260 8.36 8.80 -20.10
N TYR A 261 8.09 9.67 -19.12
CA TYR A 261 7.79 9.37 -17.72
C TYR A 261 6.58 10.19 -17.21
N PRO A 262 5.40 10.12 -17.87
CA PRO A 262 4.19 10.79 -17.38
C PRO A 262 3.85 10.29 -15.97
N ALA A 263 3.14 11.11 -15.18
CA ALA A 263 2.79 10.75 -13.81
C ALA A 263 1.90 9.50 -13.77
N VAL A 264 0.69 9.62 -14.31
CA VAL A 264 -0.26 8.53 -14.52
C VAL A 264 -0.26 8.14 -16.00
N LEU A 265 -0.47 6.85 -16.30
CA LEU A 265 -0.69 6.36 -17.66
C LEU A 265 -2.21 6.32 -17.92
N PRO A 266 -2.73 6.68 -19.11
CA PRO A 266 -4.17 6.74 -19.36
C PRO A 266 -4.94 5.43 -19.08
N GLU A 267 -4.28 4.27 -19.19
CA GLU A 267 -4.85 2.96 -18.89
C GLU A 267 -4.86 2.62 -17.38
N LEU A 268 -4.14 3.40 -16.58
CA LEU A 268 -4.02 3.33 -15.12
C LEU A 268 -4.64 4.55 -14.42
N ASP A 269 -5.26 5.45 -15.18
CA ASP A 269 -6.07 6.55 -14.69
C ASP A 269 -7.49 6.01 -14.47
N LEU A 270 -7.81 5.71 -13.20
CA LEU A 270 -8.98 4.91 -12.81
C LEU A 270 -9.84 5.59 -11.73
N VAL A 271 -9.45 6.79 -11.28
CA VAL A 271 -10.08 7.51 -10.18
C VAL A 271 -10.15 9.00 -10.53
N GLU A 272 -11.37 9.49 -10.75
CA GLU A 272 -11.64 10.91 -10.96
C GLU A 272 -11.05 11.76 -9.82
N ALA A 273 -10.50 12.93 -10.13
CA ALA A 273 -9.76 13.76 -9.17
C ALA A 273 -10.57 14.15 -7.92
N GLU A 274 -11.90 14.21 -8.02
CA GLU A 274 -12.81 14.50 -6.90
C GLU A 274 -13.01 13.32 -5.93
N GLU A 275 -12.69 12.08 -6.33
CA GLU A 275 -12.72 10.88 -5.47
C GLU A 275 -11.35 10.49 -4.89
N GLN A 276 -10.28 11.22 -5.21
CA GLN A 276 -8.92 10.90 -4.75
C GLN A 276 -8.73 11.28 -3.27
N ILE A 277 -8.35 10.31 -2.45
CA ILE A 277 -8.06 10.49 -1.01
C ILE A 277 -6.54 10.41 -0.78
N THR A 278 -5.91 11.58 -0.64
CA THR A 278 -4.47 11.73 -0.43
C THR A 278 -4.10 11.61 1.05
N HIS A 279 -3.14 10.75 1.37
CA HIS A 279 -2.63 10.60 2.74
C HIS A 279 -1.46 11.55 3.03
N GLU A 280 -1.44 12.13 4.22
CA GLU A 280 -0.24 12.77 4.77
C GLU A 280 0.62 11.73 5.51
N ALA A 281 1.93 11.76 5.30
CA ALA A 281 2.89 10.93 6.03
C ALA A 281 4.27 11.60 6.07
N SER A 282 5.00 11.42 7.16
CA SER A 282 6.35 11.98 7.34
C SER A 282 7.41 10.91 7.56
N LEU A 283 8.64 11.15 7.10
CA LEU A 283 9.78 10.24 7.31
C LEU A 283 10.16 10.06 8.79
N ASP A 284 9.91 11.08 9.62
CA ASP A 284 10.30 11.09 11.04
C ASP A 284 9.19 10.61 12.00
N GLU A 285 8.03 10.23 11.48
CA GLU A 285 6.87 9.86 12.30
C GLU A 285 6.98 8.45 12.92
N GLN A 286 6.42 8.28 14.12
CA GLN A 286 6.21 6.96 14.73
C GLN A 286 4.92 6.32 14.18
N LEU A 287 5.04 5.73 13.00
CA LEU A 287 3.95 5.09 12.26
C LEU A 287 3.46 3.81 12.96
N ASP A 288 2.15 3.64 13.12
CA ASP A 288 1.57 2.31 13.38
C ASP A 288 1.59 1.49 12.07
N LEU A 289 1.88 0.20 12.21
CA LEU A 289 2.08 -0.73 11.09
C LEU A 289 1.09 -1.89 11.14
N GLU A 290 0.26 -2.00 12.17
CA GLU A 290 -0.76 -3.05 12.35
C GLU A 290 -0.21 -4.48 12.14
N GLU A 291 1.04 -4.75 12.57
CA GLU A 291 1.74 -6.05 12.37
C GLU A 291 1.03 -7.26 13.04
N THR A 292 0.03 -7.01 13.87
CA THR A 292 -0.86 -8.05 14.43
C THR A 292 -1.80 -8.63 13.37
N LEU A 293 -2.32 -7.79 12.47
CA LEU A 293 -3.30 -8.17 11.43
C LEU A 293 -2.69 -8.98 10.27
N ASP A 294 -1.37 -9.10 10.21
CA ASP A 294 -0.69 -10.00 9.26
C ASP A 294 -0.84 -11.49 9.61
N TYR A 295 -1.45 -11.80 10.75
CA TYR A 295 -1.60 -13.14 11.32
C TYR A 295 -3.05 -13.37 11.71
N PHE A 296 -3.51 -14.63 11.62
CA PHE A 296 -4.82 -14.99 12.12
C PHE A 296 -4.93 -14.61 13.61
N THR A 297 -6.03 -13.91 13.92
CA THR A 297 -6.56 -13.61 15.24
C THR A 297 -7.99 -14.15 15.28
N PHE A 298 -8.42 -14.71 16.41
CA PHE A 298 -9.82 -15.09 16.60
C PHE A 298 -10.70 -13.84 16.78
N ASP A 299 -11.81 -13.80 16.06
CA ASP A 299 -12.76 -12.70 16.03
C ASP A 299 -14.08 -13.14 16.69
N PRO A 300 -14.43 -12.66 17.89
CA PRO A 300 -15.68 -13.04 18.57
C PRO A 300 -16.94 -12.67 17.78
N ASP A 301 -16.86 -11.60 16.98
CA ASP A 301 -18.00 -10.98 16.29
C ASP A 301 -18.02 -11.33 14.78
N PHE A 302 -17.24 -12.35 14.40
CA PHE A 302 -16.97 -12.79 13.03
C PHE A 302 -18.19 -12.86 12.10
N GLU A 303 -19.33 -13.40 12.56
CA GLU A 303 -20.53 -13.53 11.72
C GLU A 303 -21.18 -12.16 11.44
N ALA A 304 -21.19 -11.26 12.42
CA ALA A 304 -21.68 -9.89 12.24
C ALA A 304 -20.73 -9.08 11.32
N ASN A 305 -19.44 -9.36 11.43
CA ASN A 305 -18.34 -8.74 10.69
C ASN A 305 -18.30 -9.13 9.21
N GLU A 306 -18.39 -10.43 8.88
CA GLU A 306 -18.54 -10.87 7.49
C GLU A 306 -19.90 -10.41 6.91
N ALA A 307 -20.98 -10.42 7.69
CA ALA A 307 -22.28 -9.87 7.28
C ALA A 307 -22.26 -8.35 7.08
N ALA A 308 -21.38 -7.61 7.77
CA ALA A 308 -21.13 -6.20 7.54
C ALA A 308 -20.38 -5.97 6.23
N TYR A 309 -19.35 -6.77 5.96
CA TYR A 309 -18.63 -6.70 4.68
C TYR A 309 -19.55 -6.97 3.48
N VAL A 310 -20.48 -7.93 3.57
CA VAL A 310 -21.47 -8.19 2.51
C VAL A 310 -22.36 -6.98 2.21
N ARG A 311 -22.71 -6.16 3.22
CA ARG A 311 -23.46 -4.90 3.00
C ARG A 311 -22.60 -3.87 2.27
N VAL A 312 -21.37 -3.65 2.72
CA VAL A 312 -20.40 -2.74 2.07
C VAL A 312 -20.12 -3.17 0.62
N ARG A 313 -19.96 -4.47 0.35
CA ARG A 313 -19.79 -5.00 -1.01
C ARG A 313 -20.98 -4.65 -1.91
N ARG A 314 -22.21 -4.89 -1.44
CA ARG A 314 -23.45 -4.60 -2.18
C ARG A 314 -23.60 -3.11 -2.48
N GLU A 315 -23.22 -2.24 -1.54
CA GLU A 315 -23.24 -0.79 -1.73
C GLU A 315 -22.23 -0.31 -2.78
N ILE A 316 -21.04 -0.94 -2.86
CA ILE A 316 -19.98 -0.58 -3.81
C ILE A 316 -20.21 -1.21 -5.22
N LEU A 317 -20.71 -2.44 -5.30
CA LEU A 317 -20.81 -3.21 -6.55
C LEU A 317 -22.24 -3.36 -7.12
N GLY A 318 -23.27 -3.04 -6.34
CA GLY A 318 -24.67 -3.29 -6.69
C GLY A 318 -25.14 -4.73 -6.39
N ASP A 319 -26.46 -4.93 -6.41
CA ASP A 319 -27.10 -6.22 -6.10
C ASP A 319 -26.78 -7.33 -7.11
N ASP A 320 -26.54 -7.01 -8.38
CA ASP A 320 -26.23 -7.99 -9.42
C ASP A 320 -24.93 -8.79 -9.13
N SER A 321 -24.06 -8.26 -8.25
CA SER A 321 -22.80 -8.90 -7.83
C SER A 321 -22.95 -10.20 -7.04
N ASP A 322 -24.14 -10.53 -6.54
CA ASP A 322 -24.45 -11.82 -5.92
C ASP A 322 -24.89 -12.90 -6.94
N SER A 323 -25.08 -12.55 -8.22
CA SER A 323 -25.53 -13.47 -9.30
C SER A 323 -24.38 -14.27 -9.91
N GLU A 324 -23.21 -13.63 -10.05
CA GLU A 324 -22.01 -14.15 -10.72
C GLU A 324 -21.19 -15.06 -9.79
N SER A 325 -21.86 -16.09 -9.26
CA SER A 325 -21.28 -17.17 -8.45
C SER A 325 -22.05 -18.49 -8.67
N GLY A 326 -22.55 -18.69 -9.90
CA GLY A 326 -22.77 -20.01 -10.46
C GLY A 326 -21.44 -20.60 -10.96
N ASP A 327 -21.39 -21.92 -11.10
CA ASP A 327 -20.15 -22.64 -11.38
C ASP A 327 -19.73 -22.53 -12.86
N ASP A 328 -18.62 -21.85 -13.14
CA ASP A 328 -17.79 -22.09 -14.33
C ASP A 328 -16.81 -23.25 -14.03
N ASP A 329 -17.36 -24.45 -13.81
CA ASP A 329 -16.59 -25.71 -13.86
C ASP A 329 -16.40 -26.08 -15.35
N ASP A 330 -15.41 -25.45 -16.00
CA ASP A 330 -14.88 -25.92 -17.29
C ASP A 330 -14.07 -27.21 -17.06
N ASP A 331 -14.75 -28.36 -17.10
CA ASP A 331 -14.18 -29.71 -17.10
C ASP A 331 -13.38 -29.98 -18.41
N ASP A 332 -12.11 -29.56 -18.45
CA ASP A 332 -11.13 -29.95 -19.48
C ASP A 332 -10.56 -31.37 -19.20
N ASP A 333 -11.45 -32.37 -19.10
CA ASP A 333 -11.13 -33.80 -18.95
C ASP A 333 -11.60 -34.56 -20.22
N ASP A 334 -10.77 -34.55 -21.28
CA ASP A 334 -10.96 -35.35 -22.50
C ASP A 334 -9.70 -36.23 -22.72
N ASP A 335 -9.83 -37.54 -22.49
CA ASP A 335 -8.79 -38.57 -22.70
C ASP A 335 -8.53 -38.79 -24.21
N ASP A 336 -7.27 -39.00 -24.61
CA ASP A 336 -6.90 -39.79 -25.80
C ASP A 336 -5.43 -40.30 -25.72
N ASP A 337 -5.18 -41.50 -26.26
CA ASP A 337 -3.99 -42.40 -26.10
C ASP A 337 -2.56 -41.78 -26.09
#